data_AF-A0AA39K0J4-F1
#
_entry.id   AF-A0AA39K0J4-F1
#
_cell.length_a   1.000
_cell.length_b   1.000
_cell.length_c   1.000
_cell.angle_alpha   90.00
_cell.angle_beta   90.00
_cell.angle_gamma   90.00
#
_symmetry.space_group_name_H-M   'P 1'
#
loop_
_entity.id
_entity.type
_entity.pdbx_description
1 polymer ?
#
loop_
_entity_poly.entity_id
_entity_poly.type
_entity_poly.pdbx_seq_one_letter_code
_entity_poly.pdbx_strand_id
1 'polypeptide(L)'
;MSFSFALLSLLHFFAGSTFSQVTSIPYDPSPYAAAGYITGATIDNSSDILSGGTLSINNIDVIIPHNLLVNTPSLTAVAWSELFNENGTIDLPLWPEISWEAQIFANFIGGQYIAGIVYIFQEIANLNEGFITAIDYEKGEFRVGGDFNNPTTGVLGRFGKVHGDWPLWTADTDNPSIQASTGFPLCLPRVDPAVADDPLCPDTNRPVDGSGKPLSGFTFAAPPVPAGQPDPNLFVPLKVGDFIIYSGTIVEDADGRLIAAYSIEGNLGIYTTPGTM
;
A
#
# COMPACT_ATOMS: atom_id res chain seq x y z
N MET A 1 76.58 31.68 -8.44
CA MET A 1 76.01 30.75 -7.44
C MET A 1 74.69 30.26 -8.01
N SER A 2 74.62 28.96 -8.24
CA SER A 2 73.56 28.24 -8.96
C SER A 2 72.54 27.71 -7.95
N PHE A 3 71.25 27.76 -8.29
CA PHE A 3 70.23 26.95 -7.62
C PHE A 3 69.38 26.27 -8.69
N SER A 4 69.62 24.97 -8.88
CA SER A 4 68.75 24.06 -9.63
C SER A 4 67.68 23.51 -8.68
N PHE A 5 66.42 23.64 -9.05
CA PHE A 5 65.31 22.90 -8.45
C PHE A 5 65.19 21.55 -9.15
N ALA A 6 65.49 20.46 -8.45
CA ALA A 6 65.21 19.11 -8.90
C ALA A 6 63.75 18.75 -8.54
N LEU A 7 62.94 18.51 -9.56
CA LEU A 7 61.55 18.05 -9.43
C LEU A 7 61.56 16.53 -9.20
N LEU A 8 61.19 16.09 -7.99
CA LEU A 8 61.04 14.67 -7.66
C LEU A 8 59.64 14.20 -8.11
N SER A 9 59.57 13.38 -9.16
CA SER A 9 58.32 12.75 -9.63
C SER A 9 58.00 11.53 -8.76
N LEU A 10 56.87 11.56 -8.05
CA LEU A 10 56.32 10.41 -7.34
C LEU A 10 55.43 9.61 -8.31
N LEU A 11 55.97 8.52 -8.84
CA LEU A 11 55.22 7.56 -9.67
C LEU A 11 54.30 6.74 -8.74
N HIS A 12 53.01 7.05 -8.68
CA HIS A 12 52.02 6.20 -8.03
C HIS A 12 51.65 5.05 -8.98
N PHE A 13 52.12 3.84 -8.66
CA PHE A 13 51.63 2.61 -9.26
C PHE A 13 50.16 2.40 -8.86
N PHE A 14 49.23 2.69 -9.77
CA PHE A 14 47.85 2.21 -9.67
C PHE A 14 47.85 0.71 -9.94
N ALA A 15 47.79 -0.10 -8.89
CA ALA A 15 47.42 -1.50 -9.01
C ALA A 15 45.93 -1.56 -9.37
N GLY A 16 45.62 -1.65 -10.67
CA GLY A 16 44.26 -1.83 -11.15
C GLY A 16 43.70 -3.17 -10.65
N SER A 17 42.50 -3.14 -10.08
CA SER A 17 41.77 -4.34 -9.69
C SER A 17 41.54 -5.24 -10.92
N THR A 18 42.03 -6.48 -10.90
CA THR A 18 41.73 -7.46 -11.94
C THR A 18 40.48 -8.25 -11.54
N PHE A 19 39.36 -7.97 -12.21
CA PHE A 19 38.15 -8.76 -12.04
C PHE A 19 38.19 -10.00 -12.96
N SER A 20 37.82 -11.17 -12.43
CA SER A 20 37.56 -12.35 -13.25
C SER A 20 36.22 -12.17 -13.96
N GLN A 21 36.15 -12.53 -15.25
CA GLN A 21 34.97 -12.36 -16.09
C GLN A 21 34.52 -13.70 -16.65
N VAL A 22 33.20 -13.91 -16.71
CA VAL A 22 32.59 -15.00 -17.46
C VAL A 22 32.37 -14.52 -18.91
N THR A 23 32.76 -15.31 -19.91
CA THR A 23 32.69 -14.94 -21.34
C THR A 23 31.33 -15.24 -21.99
N SER A 24 30.48 -16.01 -21.32
CA SER A 24 29.15 -16.42 -21.81
C SER A 24 28.22 -16.74 -20.64
N ILE A 25 26.92 -16.52 -20.83
CA ILE A 25 25.91 -16.84 -19.82
C ILE A 25 25.90 -18.37 -19.60
N PRO A 26 26.01 -18.86 -18.36
CA PRO A 26 26.08 -20.30 -18.10
C PRO A 26 24.73 -21.02 -18.33
N TYR A 27 23.60 -20.33 -18.11
CA TYR A 27 22.25 -20.86 -18.29
C TYR A 27 21.32 -19.80 -18.89
N ASP A 28 20.66 -20.12 -20.00
CA ASP A 28 19.67 -19.28 -20.68
C ASP A 28 18.52 -20.18 -21.20
N PRO A 29 17.26 -20.00 -20.73
CA PRO A 29 16.83 -19.01 -19.75
C PRO A 29 17.28 -19.34 -18.31
N SER A 30 17.40 -18.32 -17.46
CA SER A 30 17.59 -18.47 -16.02
C SER A 30 16.64 -17.58 -15.22
N PRO A 31 16.20 -18.00 -14.02
CA PRO A 31 15.32 -17.19 -13.19
C PRO A 31 16.09 -16.01 -12.59
N TYR A 32 15.40 -14.88 -12.43
CA TYR A 32 15.87 -13.71 -11.73
C TYR A 32 14.79 -13.22 -10.78
N ALA A 33 15.16 -12.93 -9.54
CA ALA A 33 14.26 -12.28 -8.59
C ALA A 33 15.03 -11.19 -7.86
N ALA A 34 14.40 -10.03 -7.70
CA ALA A 34 15.00 -8.93 -7.00
C ALA A 34 13.93 -8.10 -6.30
N ALA A 35 14.30 -7.56 -5.14
CA ALA A 35 13.57 -6.51 -4.47
C ALA A 35 14.53 -5.34 -4.25
N GLY A 36 14.04 -4.12 -4.35
CA GLY A 36 14.82 -2.93 -4.09
C GLY A 36 14.11 -1.66 -4.49
N TYR A 37 14.77 -0.54 -4.23
CA TYR A 37 14.25 0.76 -4.60
C TYR A 37 14.15 0.91 -6.12
N ILE A 38 13.01 1.41 -6.56
CA ILE A 38 12.82 1.92 -7.92
C ILE A 38 13.80 3.09 -8.06
N THR A 39 14.60 3.07 -9.11
CA THR A 39 15.53 4.16 -9.46
C THR A 39 15.20 4.80 -10.80
N GLY A 40 14.29 4.20 -11.56
CA GLY A 40 13.85 4.67 -12.86
C GLY A 40 12.76 3.78 -13.41
N ALA A 41 11.88 4.36 -14.22
CA ALA A 41 10.85 3.64 -14.94
C ALA A 41 10.55 4.37 -16.25
N THR A 42 10.28 3.61 -17.31
CA THR A 42 9.91 4.14 -18.61
C THR A 42 8.67 3.43 -19.15
N ILE A 43 8.01 4.10 -20.08
CA ILE A 43 6.91 3.56 -20.88
C ILE A 43 7.31 3.64 -22.36
N ASP A 44 7.08 2.57 -23.12
CA ASP A 44 7.49 2.51 -24.52
C ASP A 44 6.57 3.33 -25.43
N ASN A 45 5.26 3.31 -25.16
CA ASN A 45 4.24 4.02 -25.92
C ASN A 45 3.10 4.50 -25.02
N SER A 46 3.06 5.79 -24.69
CA SER A 46 2.02 6.38 -23.84
C SER A 46 0.61 6.39 -24.44
N SER A 47 0.45 6.12 -25.73
CA SER A 47 -0.86 6.00 -26.38
C SER A 47 -1.48 4.60 -26.29
N ASP A 48 -0.75 3.64 -25.74
CA ASP A 48 -1.15 2.24 -25.64
C ASP A 48 -1.32 1.83 -24.17
N ILE A 49 -2.55 1.51 -23.78
CA ILE A 49 -2.91 1.14 -22.40
C ILE A 49 -2.27 -0.19 -21.94
N LEU A 50 -1.81 -1.02 -22.86
CA LEU A 50 -1.11 -2.27 -22.53
C LEU A 50 0.39 -2.17 -22.81
N SER A 51 0.90 -0.94 -22.99
CA SER A 51 2.31 -0.70 -23.27
C SER A 51 3.21 -1.27 -22.18
N GLY A 52 4.35 -1.78 -22.62
CA GLY A 52 5.44 -2.17 -21.75
C GLY A 52 6.36 -0.99 -21.45
N GLY A 53 7.56 -1.33 -21.02
CA GLY A 53 8.61 -0.36 -20.75
C GLY A 53 9.78 -0.98 -20.01
N THR A 54 10.44 -0.19 -19.17
CA THR A 54 11.56 -0.64 -18.36
C THR A 54 11.38 -0.20 -16.93
N LEU A 55 11.76 -1.05 -15.99
CA LEU A 55 11.84 -0.76 -14.55
C LEU A 55 13.28 -0.98 -14.09
N SER A 56 13.88 0.05 -13.49
CA SER A 56 15.24 0.00 -12.97
C SER A 56 15.19 -0.18 -11.45
N ILE A 57 15.76 -1.29 -10.96
CA ILE A 57 16.01 -1.53 -9.53
C ILE A 57 17.46 -1.99 -9.33
N ASN A 58 18.12 -1.54 -8.28
CA ASN A 58 19.51 -1.94 -7.97
C ASN A 58 20.49 -1.78 -9.15
N ASN A 59 20.32 -0.73 -9.98
CA ASN A 59 21.08 -0.50 -11.22
C ASN A 59 20.93 -1.58 -12.30
N ILE A 60 19.88 -2.41 -12.23
CA ILE A 60 19.51 -3.40 -13.25
C ILE A 60 18.21 -2.95 -13.91
N ASP A 61 18.26 -2.84 -15.23
CA ASP A 61 17.08 -2.56 -16.05
C ASP A 61 16.36 -3.86 -16.38
N VAL A 62 15.09 -3.94 -15.96
CA VAL A 62 14.20 -5.06 -16.24
C VAL A 62 13.13 -4.61 -17.22
N ILE A 63 12.98 -5.35 -18.32
CA ILE A 63 11.96 -5.12 -19.32
C ILE A 63 10.61 -5.52 -18.75
N ILE A 64 9.65 -4.61 -18.85
CA ILE A 64 8.23 -4.84 -18.61
C ILE A 64 7.59 -5.15 -19.97
N PRO A 65 7.15 -6.39 -20.23
CA PRO A 65 6.53 -6.75 -21.49
C PRO A 65 5.19 -6.05 -21.69
N HIS A 66 4.82 -5.84 -22.96
CA HIS A 66 3.46 -5.46 -23.33
C HIS A 66 2.42 -6.47 -22.78
N ASN A 67 1.28 -5.97 -22.31
CA ASN A 67 0.22 -6.67 -21.57
C ASN A 67 0.57 -7.12 -20.14
N LEU A 68 1.76 -6.82 -19.60
CA LEU A 68 2.04 -7.14 -18.21
C LEU A 68 1.24 -6.21 -17.29
N LEU A 69 0.45 -6.80 -16.40
CA LEU A 69 -0.26 -6.10 -15.36
C LEU A 69 0.55 -6.20 -14.06
N VAL A 70 0.71 -5.09 -13.37
CA VAL A 70 1.46 -4.98 -12.12
C VAL A 70 0.52 -5.05 -10.91
N ASN A 71 1.07 -5.46 -9.77
CA ASN A 71 0.34 -5.46 -8.52
C ASN A 71 0.78 -4.24 -7.70
N THR A 72 -0.16 -3.34 -7.42
CA THR A 72 0.01 -2.31 -6.40
C THR A 72 -0.53 -2.84 -5.07
N PRO A 73 -0.29 -2.16 -3.93
CA PRO A 73 -0.78 -2.65 -2.65
C PRO A 73 -2.30 -2.58 -2.54
N SER A 74 -2.90 -1.63 -3.26
CA SER A 74 -4.35 -1.35 -3.28
C SER A 74 -5.09 -2.11 -4.37
N LEU A 75 -4.50 -2.26 -5.55
CA LEU A 75 -5.14 -2.85 -6.72
C LEU A 75 -4.27 -3.94 -7.33
N THR A 76 -4.87 -5.09 -7.54
CA THR A 76 -4.26 -6.14 -8.35
C THR A 76 -4.55 -5.87 -9.82
N ALA A 77 -3.55 -6.07 -10.67
CA ALA A 77 -3.67 -6.01 -12.13
C ALA A 77 -3.85 -4.60 -12.73
N VAL A 78 -3.03 -3.64 -12.30
CA VAL A 78 -2.91 -2.31 -12.91
C VAL A 78 -2.05 -2.40 -14.17
N ALA A 79 -2.49 -1.81 -15.29
CA ALA A 79 -1.67 -1.82 -16.49
C ALA A 79 -0.43 -0.91 -16.31
N TRP A 80 0.73 -1.35 -16.82
CA TRP A 80 1.99 -0.61 -16.63
C TRP A 80 1.88 0.86 -17.04
N SER A 81 1.17 1.16 -18.13
CA SER A 81 1.00 2.52 -18.62
C SER A 81 0.18 3.43 -17.70
N GLU A 82 -0.71 2.87 -16.87
CA GLU A 82 -1.53 3.65 -15.94
C GLU A 82 -0.69 4.25 -14.81
N LEU A 83 0.52 3.72 -14.57
CA LEU A 83 1.48 4.28 -13.64
C LEU A 83 2.24 5.49 -14.20
N PHE A 84 1.87 6.02 -15.37
CA PHE A 84 2.57 7.13 -16.01
C PHE A 84 1.62 8.26 -16.34
N ASN A 85 2.11 9.48 -16.12
CA ASN A 85 1.49 10.69 -16.62
C ASN A 85 1.55 10.75 -18.16
N GLU A 86 0.71 11.59 -18.78
CA GLU A 86 0.66 11.76 -20.25
C GLU A 86 2.03 12.13 -20.87
N ASN A 87 2.89 12.79 -20.10
CA ASN A 87 4.25 13.17 -20.49
C ASN A 87 5.27 12.02 -20.41
N GLY A 88 4.86 10.82 -19.98
CA GLY A 88 5.71 9.63 -19.85
C GLY A 88 6.53 9.57 -18.55
N THR A 89 6.29 10.45 -17.58
CA THR A 89 6.91 10.34 -16.25
C THR A 89 6.09 9.44 -15.34
N ILE A 90 6.74 8.56 -14.58
CA ILE A 90 6.04 7.70 -13.63
C ILE A 90 5.30 8.53 -12.58
N ASP A 91 4.06 8.16 -12.30
CA ASP A 91 3.11 8.85 -11.43
C ASP A 91 2.94 8.08 -10.12
N LEU A 92 4.01 8.08 -9.32
CA LEU A 92 4.00 7.52 -7.97
C LEU A 92 3.82 8.67 -6.95
N PRO A 93 2.92 8.56 -5.97
CA PRO A 93 2.73 9.57 -4.94
C PRO A 93 4.03 9.99 -4.26
N LEU A 94 4.26 11.31 -4.22
CA LEU A 94 5.42 11.94 -3.60
C LEU A 94 6.77 11.48 -4.19
N TRP A 95 6.78 10.94 -5.40
CA TRP A 95 8.03 10.59 -6.07
C TRP A 95 8.74 11.84 -6.62
N PRO A 96 10.08 11.95 -6.52
CA PRO A 96 11.03 11.02 -5.89
C PRO A 96 11.34 11.38 -4.42
N GLU A 97 10.51 12.18 -3.76
CA GLU A 97 10.72 12.60 -2.36
C GLU A 97 10.61 11.43 -1.38
N ILE A 98 9.71 10.48 -1.65
CA ILE A 98 9.55 9.23 -0.93
C ILE A 98 10.05 8.08 -1.79
N SER A 99 10.72 7.13 -1.14
CA SER A 99 11.26 5.95 -1.82
C SER A 99 10.13 4.97 -2.14
N TRP A 100 10.16 4.47 -3.36
CA TRP A 100 9.30 3.39 -3.81
C TRP A 100 10.12 2.15 -4.08
N GLU A 101 9.55 0.99 -3.78
CA GLU A 101 10.20 -0.30 -3.92
C GLU A 101 9.43 -1.15 -4.92
N ALA A 102 10.15 -2.03 -5.60
CA ALA A 102 9.55 -3.06 -6.41
C ALA A 102 10.13 -4.42 -6.07
N GLN A 103 9.26 -5.43 -6.06
CA GLN A 103 9.65 -6.83 -6.06
C GLN A 103 9.31 -7.43 -7.43
N ILE A 104 10.33 -7.96 -8.10
CA ILE A 104 10.24 -8.46 -9.45
C ILE A 104 10.60 -9.93 -9.48
N PHE A 105 9.77 -10.73 -10.16
CA PHE A 105 10.10 -12.07 -10.61
C PHE A 105 10.22 -12.03 -12.14
N ALA A 106 11.41 -12.30 -12.64
CA ALA A 106 11.78 -12.17 -14.05
C ALA A 106 12.51 -13.43 -14.53
N ASN A 107 12.64 -13.54 -15.85
CA ASN A 107 13.60 -14.44 -16.47
C ASN A 107 14.69 -13.62 -17.13
N PHE A 108 15.93 -14.08 -17.02
CA PHE A 108 17.03 -13.60 -17.83
C PHE A 108 17.10 -14.44 -19.11
N ILE A 109 16.88 -13.80 -20.26
CA ILE A 109 16.76 -14.43 -21.57
C ILE A 109 17.54 -13.60 -22.59
N GLY A 110 18.49 -14.21 -23.31
CA GLY A 110 19.19 -13.54 -24.42
C GLY A 110 19.93 -12.25 -24.01
N GLY A 111 20.39 -12.16 -22.75
CA GLY A 111 21.07 -10.98 -22.22
C GLY A 111 20.15 -9.92 -21.60
N GLN A 112 18.83 -10.17 -21.53
CA GLN A 112 17.84 -9.23 -21.03
C GLN A 112 17.10 -9.81 -19.82
N TYR A 113 16.77 -8.97 -18.85
CA TYR A 113 15.85 -9.32 -17.78
C TYR A 113 14.43 -8.99 -18.22
N ILE A 114 13.53 -9.96 -18.21
CA ILE A 114 12.14 -9.82 -18.68
C ILE A 114 11.20 -10.20 -17.54
N ALA A 115 10.45 -9.23 -17.03
CA ALA A 115 9.54 -9.42 -15.92
C ALA A 115 8.36 -10.33 -16.30
N GLY A 116 7.98 -11.21 -15.37
CA GLY A 116 6.73 -11.96 -15.41
C GLY A 116 5.74 -11.52 -14.33
N ILE A 117 6.25 -11.05 -13.18
CA ILE A 117 5.44 -10.52 -12.08
C ILE A 117 6.19 -9.32 -11.48
N VAL A 118 5.46 -8.23 -11.23
CA VAL A 118 5.96 -7.04 -10.55
C VAL A 118 4.98 -6.66 -9.45
N TYR A 119 5.52 -6.45 -8.26
CA TYR A 119 4.85 -5.79 -7.15
C TYR A 119 5.50 -4.43 -6.95
N ILE A 120 4.69 -3.40 -6.73
CA ILE A 120 5.14 -2.04 -6.40
C ILE A 120 4.57 -1.71 -5.02
N PHE A 121 5.39 -1.14 -4.14
CA PHE A 121 4.97 -0.72 -2.82
C PHE A 121 5.77 0.51 -2.36
N GLN A 122 5.16 1.31 -1.49
CA GLN A 122 5.80 2.45 -0.86
C GLN A 122 6.26 2.03 0.55
N GLU A 123 7.57 2.07 0.78
CA GLU A 123 8.20 1.56 2.01
C GLU A 123 7.76 0.10 2.31
N ILE A 124 8.00 -0.41 3.53
CA ILE A 124 7.50 -1.73 3.98
C ILE A 124 5.98 -1.66 4.20
N ALA A 125 5.21 -1.43 3.13
CA ALA A 125 3.76 -1.30 3.11
C ALA A 125 3.18 -0.13 3.94
N ASN A 126 4.05 0.75 4.48
CA ASN A 126 3.70 1.74 5.50
C ASN A 126 2.81 1.14 6.62
N LEU A 127 3.25 0.01 7.18
CA LEU A 127 2.54 -0.68 8.26
C LEU A 127 2.58 0.12 9.57
N ASN A 128 1.41 0.37 10.15
CA ASN A 128 1.22 1.13 11.38
C ASN A 128 0.17 0.45 12.28
N GLU A 129 0.14 0.81 13.56
CA GLU A 129 -0.88 0.33 14.51
C GLU A 129 -1.26 1.41 15.52
N GLY A 130 -2.47 1.34 16.06
CA GLY A 130 -2.90 2.22 17.14
C GLY A 130 -4.41 2.27 17.35
N PHE A 131 -4.81 3.08 18.32
CA PHE A 131 -6.22 3.36 18.59
C PHE A 131 -6.78 4.42 17.65
N ILE A 132 -7.98 4.18 17.12
CA ILE A 132 -8.78 5.21 16.45
C ILE A 132 -9.17 6.25 17.49
N THR A 133 -8.71 7.49 17.35
CA THR A 133 -9.00 8.59 18.28
C THR A 133 -10.07 9.53 17.76
N ALA A 134 -10.27 9.60 16.44
CA ALA A 134 -11.36 10.35 15.83
C ALA A 134 -11.73 9.78 14.47
N ILE A 135 -12.97 10.00 14.06
CA ILE A 135 -13.50 9.67 12.73
C ILE A 135 -14.15 10.93 12.16
N ASP A 136 -13.74 11.31 10.96
CA ASP A 136 -14.45 12.28 10.13
C ASP A 136 -15.22 11.51 9.06
N TYR A 137 -16.53 11.33 9.29
CA TYR A 137 -17.43 10.61 8.39
C TYR A 137 -17.68 11.37 7.08
N GLU A 138 -17.54 12.70 7.07
CA GLU A 138 -17.70 13.51 5.86
C GLU A 138 -16.52 13.31 4.91
N LYS A 139 -15.30 13.16 5.43
CA LYS A 139 -14.10 12.89 4.63
C LYS A 139 -13.76 11.41 4.46
N GLY A 140 -14.31 10.53 5.29
CA GLY A 140 -13.93 9.11 5.35
C GLY A 140 -12.54 8.92 5.98
N GLU A 141 -12.21 9.75 6.97
CA GLU A 141 -10.89 9.83 7.58
C GLU A 141 -10.88 9.34 9.02
N PHE A 142 -9.80 8.67 9.39
CA PHE A 142 -9.50 8.26 10.74
C PHE A 142 -8.27 9.02 11.24
N ARG A 143 -8.29 9.33 12.54
CA ARG A 143 -7.09 9.69 13.29
C ARG A 143 -6.66 8.49 14.11
N VAL A 144 -5.40 8.10 13.99
CA VAL A 144 -4.83 6.96 14.74
C VAL A 144 -3.67 7.42 15.61
N GLY A 145 -3.66 6.98 16.86
CA GLY A 145 -2.57 7.26 17.80
C GLY A 145 -2.45 8.73 18.25
N GLY A 146 -3.51 9.52 18.08
CA GLY A 146 -3.60 10.89 18.62
C GLY A 146 -4.06 10.95 20.08
N ASP A 147 -4.30 12.17 20.58
CA ASP A 147 -4.92 12.39 21.87
C ASP A 147 -6.43 12.07 21.81
N PHE A 148 -6.92 11.27 22.75
CA PHE A 148 -8.33 10.81 22.80
C PHE A 148 -9.39 11.92 22.91
N ASN A 149 -8.99 13.18 23.16
CA ASN A 149 -9.89 14.33 23.24
C ASN A 149 -9.62 15.39 22.17
N ASN A 150 -8.78 15.10 21.17
CA ASN A 150 -8.41 16.06 20.14
C ASN A 150 -8.42 15.42 18.74
N PRO A 151 -9.46 15.69 17.92
CA PRO A 151 -9.60 15.10 16.58
C PRO A 151 -8.61 15.67 15.55
N THR A 152 -7.75 16.60 15.95
CA THR A 152 -6.71 17.19 15.08
C THR A 152 -5.33 16.55 15.26
N THR A 153 -5.21 15.59 16.19
CA THR A 153 -3.95 14.91 16.51
C THR A 153 -3.94 13.48 16.01
N GLY A 154 -2.75 12.90 15.88
CA GLY A 154 -2.55 11.54 15.37
C GLY A 154 -2.32 11.50 13.86
N VAL A 155 -2.00 10.31 13.37
CA VAL A 155 -1.78 10.06 11.95
C VAL A 155 -3.12 10.11 11.22
N LEU A 156 -3.16 10.87 10.14
CA LEU A 156 -4.34 10.96 9.27
C LEU A 156 -4.34 9.81 8.28
N GLY A 157 -5.32 8.92 8.40
CA GLY A 157 -5.61 7.90 7.41
C GLY A 157 -6.95 8.19 6.73
N ARG A 158 -7.07 7.91 5.44
CA ARG A 158 -8.37 7.91 4.74
C ARG A 158 -8.63 6.51 4.19
N PHE A 159 -9.86 6.02 4.34
CA PHE A 159 -10.30 4.75 3.77
C PHE A 159 -11.63 4.89 3.02
N GLY A 160 -11.76 4.21 1.88
CA GLY A 160 -13.06 3.97 1.23
C GLY A 160 -13.62 5.13 0.40
N LYS A 161 -12.98 6.30 0.42
CA LYS A 161 -13.22 7.36 -0.57
C LYS A 161 -12.03 7.45 -1.51
N VAL A 162 -12.31 7.61 -2.81
CA VAL A 162 -11.30 7.86 -3.84
C VAL A 162 -10.39 8.99 -3.37
N HIS A 163 -9.10 8.73 -3.32
CA HIS A 163 -8.11 9.78 -3.06
C HIS A 163 -8.01 10.61 -4.34
N GLY A 164 -8.80 11.69 -4.44
CA GLY A 164 -8.79 12.69 -5.54
C GLY A 164 -7.92 12.34 -6.75
N ASP A 165 -6.72 12.92 -6.79
CA ASP A 165 -5.75 12.81 -7.89
C ASP A 165 -4.98 11.46 -7.93
N TRP A 166 -5.24 10.54 -6.99
CA TRP A 166 -4.54 9.29 -6.75
C TRP A 166 -5.45 8.05 -6.77
N PRO A 167 -6.25 7.81 -7.82
CA PRO A 167 -7.24 6.73 -7.86
C PRO A 167 -6.63 5.33 -7.76
N LEU A 168 -5.45 5.10 -8.35
CA LEU A 168 -4.75 3.80 -8.34
C LEU A 168 -4.30 3.35 -6.93
N TRP A 169 -4.25 4.29 -5.99
CA TRP A 169 -3.75 4.09 -4.63
C TRP A 169 -4.88 4.04 -3.59
N THR A 170 -6.13 4.13 -4.05
CA THR A 170 -7.32 3.97 -3.20
C THR A 170 -7.58 2.51 -2.93
N ALA A 171 -8.02 2.20 -1.71
CA ALA A 171 -8.52 0.87 -1.36
C ALA A 171 -9.51 0.35 -2.41
N ASP A 172 -9.36 -0.92 -2.78
CA ASP A 172 -10.36 -1.64 -3.55
C ASP A 172 -11.62 -1.83 -2.69
N THR A 173 -12.68 -1.10 -3.03
CA THR A 173 -13.96 -1.19 -2.30
C THR A 173 -14.77 -2.43 -2.67
N ASP A 174 -14.47 -3.07 -3.81
CA ASP A 174 -15.15 -4.29 -4.25
C ASP A 174 -14.51 -5.55 -3.63
N ASN A 175 -13.23 -5.45 -3.25
CA ASN A 175 -12.53 -6.44 -2.42
C ASN A 175 -12.04 -5.82 -1.10
N PRO A 176 -12.95 -5.59 -0.13
CA PRO A 176 -12.64 -4.82 1.06
C PRO A 176 -11.57 -5.52 1.91
N SER A 177 -10.41 -4.90 1.97
CA SER A 177 -9.31 -5.32 2.83
C SER A 177 -9.43 -4.76 4.26
N ILE A 178 -10.68 -4.51 4.72
CA ILE A 178 -10.98 -4.21 6.12
C ILE A 178 -11.66 -5.40 6.77
N GLN A 179 -10.99 -5.96 7.77
CA GLN A 179 -11.48 -7.12 8.48
C GLN A 179 -11.12 -7.05 9.96
N ALA A 180 -11.86 -7.81 10.76
CA ALA A 180 -11.48 -8.11 12.13
C ALA A 180 -10.32 -9.11 12.12
N SER A 181 -9.59 -9.26 13.23
CA SER A 181 -8.58 -10.32 13.39
C SER A 181 -9.15 -11.74 13.21
N THR A 182 -10.48 -11.90 13.26
CA THR A 182 -11.18 -13.15 12.95
C THR A 182 -11.50 -13.34 11.45
N GLY A 183 -11.16 -12.36 10.62
CA GLY A 183 -11.50 -12.31 9.18
C GLY A 183 -12.91 -11.81 8.88
N PHE A 184 -13.69 -11.40 9.89
CA PHE A 184 -15.05 -10.87 9.64
C PHE A 184 -14.97 -9.47 9.00
N PRO A 185 -15.72 -9.19 7.92
CA PRO A 185 -15.67 -7.89 7.25
C PRO A 185 -16.07 -6.71 8.14
N LEU A 186 -15.24 -5.67 8.17
CA LEU A 186 -15.50 -4.43 8.88
C LEU A 186 -15.76 -3.28 7.89
N CYS A 187 -16.24 -2.15 8.40
CA CYS A 187 -16.53 -0.98 7.57
C CYS A 187 -16.31 0.34 8.31
N LEU A 188 -16.14 1.41 7.52
CA LEU A 188 -16.31 2.78 7.99
C LEU A 188 -17.71 3.26 7.59
N PRO A 189 -18.56 3.71 8.55
CA PRO A 189 -19.85 4.30 8.21
C PRO A 189 -19.69 5.48 7.23
N ARG A 190 -20.54 5.54 6.20
CA ARG A 190 -20.50 6.63 5.20
C ARG A 190 -21.19 7.91 5.69
N VAL A 191 -21.92 7.81 6.79
CA VAL A 191 -22.62 8.88 7.48
C VAL A 191 -22.36 8.75 8.97
N ASP A 192 -22.44 9.86 9.71
CA ASP A 192 -22.32 9.83 11.17
C ASP A 192 -23.47 9.01 11.77
N PRO A 193 -23.18 7.89 12.47
CA PRO A 193 -24.19 7.05 13.10
C PRO A 193 -25.06 7.78 14.14
N ALA A 194 -24.58 8.90 14.70
CA ALA A 194 -25.37 9.74 15.59
C ALA A 194 -26.46 10.54 14.85
N VAL A 195 -26.33 10.71 13.53
CA VAL A 195 -27.24 11.47 12.67
C VAL A 195 -28.14 10.55 11.86
N ALA A 196 -27.57 9.51 11.24
CA ALA A 196 -28.29 8.55 10.41
C ALA A 196 -27.57 7.19 10.40
N ASP A 197 -28.35 6.12 10.26
CA ASP A 197 -27.78 4.77 10.15
C ASP A 197 -27.38 4.44 8.70
N ASP A 198 -26.25 3.77 8.52
CA ASP A 198 -25.77 3.33 7.21
C ASP A 198 -26.33 1.94 6.88
N PRO A 199 -27.14 1.76 5.82
CA PRO A 199 -27.75 0.46 5.50
C PRO A 199 -26.74 -0.68 5.22
N LEU A 200 -25.51 -0.36 4.82
CA LEU A 200 -24.46 -1.36 4.57
C LEU A 200 -23.48 -1.47 5.74
N CYS A 201 -23.47 -0.49 6.65
CA CYS A 201 -22.55 -0.43 7.79
C CYS A 201 -23.31 -0.01 9.06
N PRO A 202 -24.38 -0.74 9.46
CA PRO A 202 -25.31 -0.23 10.45
C PRO A 202 -24.71 -0.24 11.85
N ASP A 203 -25.07 0.76 12.66
CA ASP A 203 -24.64 0.87 14.06
C ASP A 203 -25.07 -0.34 14.89
N THR A 204 -26.24 -0.91 14.57
CA THR A 204 -26.77 -2.13 15.20
C THR A 204 -25.79 -3.31 15.07
N ASN A 205 -24.96 -3.35 14.02
CA ASN A 205 -23.94 -4.39 13.85
C ASN A 205 -22.73 -4.23 14.78
N ARG A 206 -22.72 -3.21 15.63
CA ARG A 206 -21.68 -2.99 16.63
C ARG A 206 -22.32 -2.86 18.01
N PRO A 207 -22.69 -4.00 18.65
CA PRO A 207 -23.30 -3.99 19.97
C PRO A 207 -22.44 -3.28 21.02
N VAL A 208 -23.13 -2.70 22.00
CA VAL A 208 -22.54 -2.06 23.16
C VAL A 208 -22.85 -2.82 24.44
N ASP A 209 -21.99 -2.71 25.44
CA ASP A 209 -22.25 -3.22 26.79
C ASP A 209 -23.27 -2.35 27.56
N GLY A 210 -23.57 -2.73 28.80
CA GLY A 210 -24.50 -1.98 29.66
C GLY A 210 -24.03 -0.57 30.03
N SER A 211 -22.78 -0.20 29.74
CA SER A 211 -22.23 1.15 29.90
C SER A 211 -22.20 1.94 28.58
N GLY A 212 -22.72 1.37 27.49
CA GLY A 212 -22.70 1.98 26.16
C GLY A 212 -21.35 1.87 25.44
N LYS A 213 -20.41 1.04 25.92
CA LYS A 213 -19.12 0.85 25.26
C LYS A 213 -19.23 -0.23 24.17
N PRO A 214 -18.72 -0.01 22.95
CA PRO A 214 -18.69 -1.04 21.91
C PRO A 214 -17.96 -2.31 22.35
N LEU A 215 -18.56 -3.48 22.10
CA LEU A 215 -18.00 -4.78 22.51
C LEU A 215 -16.78 -5.17 21.68
N SER A 216 -15.63 -5.47 22.26
CA SER A 216 -14.47 -5.93 21.46
C SER A 216 -14.62 -7.34 20.89
N GLY A 217 -15.65 -8.11 21.29
CA GLY A 217 -15.97 -9.38 20.67
C GLY A 217 -17.38 -9.86 20.98
N PHE A 218 -18.01 -10.53 20.00
CA PHE A 218 -19.33 -11.11 20.10
C PHE A 218 -19.55 -12.18 19.02
N THR A 219 -20.59 -13.00 19.21
CA THR A 219 -21.03 -13.99 18.22
C THR A 219 -22.39 -13.59 17.67
N PHE A 220 -22.52 -13.55 16.35
CA PHE A 220 -23.79 -13.30 15.67
C PHE A 220 -24.79 -14.44 15.92
N ALA A 221 -26.07 -14.09 15.97
CA ALA A 221 -27.13 -15.09 15.87
C ALA A 221 -27.22 -15.63 14.44
N ALA A 222 -27.70 -16.87 14.30
CA ALA A 222 -27.94 -17.46 12.98
C ALA A 222 -29.08 -16.71 12.26
N PRO A 223 -28.95 -16.38 10.96
CA PRO A 223 -30.04 -15.83 10.17
C PRO A 223 -31.26 -16.77 10.11
N PRO A 224 -32.49 -16.24 10.02
CA PRO A 224 -32.84 -14.83 9.99
C PRO A 224 -32.73 -14.17 11.37
N VAL A 225 -32.10 -13.00 11.44
CA VAL A 225 -31.96 -12.24 12.69
C VAL A 225 -33.19 -11.34 12.92
N PRO A 226 -33.72 -11.24 14.16
CA PRO A 226 -34.79 -10.30 14.47
C PRO A 226 -34.36 -8.84 14.27
N ALA A 227 -35.32 -7.96 13.98
CA ALA A 227 -35.05 -6.52 13.87
C ALA A 227 -34.41 -5.98 15.17
N GLY A 228 -33.38 -5.14 15.01
CA GLY A 228 -32.62 -4.57 16.13
C GLY A 228 -31.53 -5.48 16.69
N GLN A 229 -31.27 -6.64 16.06
CA GLN A 229 -30.10 -7.47 16.35
C GLN A 229 -29.04 -7.34 15.25
N PRO A 230 -27.76 -7.58 15.57
CA PRO A 230 -26.70 -7.64 14.58
C PRO A 230 -26.99 -8.71 13.51
N ASP A 231 -26.83 -8.35 12.23
CA ASP A 231 -26.97 -9.22 11.06
C ASP A 231 -25.59 -9.64 10.53
N PRO A 232 -25.27 -10.95 10.50
CA PRO A 232 -23.99 -11.42 9.97
C PRO A 232 -23.82 -11.24 8.45
N ASN A 233 -24.86 -10.81 7.73
CA ASN A 233 -24.77 -10.48 6.29
C ASN A 233 -24.34 -9.03 6.03
N LEU A 234 -24.19 -8.22 7.07
CA LEU A 234 -23.79 -6.82 6.97
C LEU A 234 -22.42 -6.60 7.62
N PHE A 235 -21.73 -5.53 7.23
CA PHE A 235 -20.42 -5.19 7.77
C PHE A 235 -20.53 -4.70 9.23
N VAL A 236 -19.45 -4.83 10.00
CA VAL A 236 -19.37 -4.29 11.37
C VAL A 236 -18.64 -2.94 11.37
N PRO A 237 -19.26 -1.85 11.86
CA PRO A 237 -18.62 -0.53 11.83
C PRO A 237 -17.48 -0.41 12.83
N LEU A 238 -16.32 0.08 12.38
CA LEU A 238 -15.26 0.55 13.26
C LEU A 238 -15.73 1.77 14.07
N LYS A 239 -15.25 1.88 15.32
CA LYS A 239 -15.59 2.96 16.25
C LYS A 239 -14.34 3.62 16.82
N VAL A 240 -14.50 4.87 17.26
CA VAL A 240 -13.50 5.53 18.09
C VAL A 240 -13.21 4.66 19.31
N GLY A 241 -11.93 4.41 19.58
CA GLY A 241 -11.45 3.52 20.63
C GLY A 241 -11.15 2.10 20.18
N ASP A 242 -11.50 1.69 18.96
CA ASP A 242 -11.03 0.41 18.40
C ASP A 242 -9.52 0.50 18.11
N PHE A 243 -8.81 -0.59 18.37
CA PHE A 243 -7.40 -0.72 18.01
C PHE A 243 -7.31 -1.36 16.62
N ILE A 244 -6.53 -0.75 15.73
CA ILE A 244 -6.34 -1.21 14.36
C ILE A 244 -4.86 -1.35 14.03
N ILE A 245 -4.56 -2.30 13.15
CA ILE A 245 -3.32 -2.39 12.39
C ILE A 245 -3.68 -1.99 10.96
N TYR A 246 -2.91 -1.13 10.31
CA TYR A 246 -3.24 -0.65 8.98
C TYR A 246 -1.99 -0.43 8.12
N SER A 247 -2.19 -0.53 6.82
CA SER A 247 -1.18 -0.29 5.79
C SER A 247 -1.74 0.65 4.73
N GLY A 248 -0.88 1.50 4.17
CA GLY A 248 -1.33 2.50 3.22
C GLY A 248 -0.21 3.14 2.41
N THR A 249 -0.61 3.97 1.46
CA THR A 249 0.31 4.78 0.66
C THR A 249 0.24 6.22 1.16
N ILE A 250 1.38 6.84 1.42
CA ILE A 250 1.43 8.28 1.74
C ILE A 250 1.16 9.05 0.44
N VAL A 251 0.13 9.87 0.46
CA VAL A 251 -0.28 10.74 -0.66
C VAL A 251 -0.38 12.19 -0.19
N GLU A 252 -0.40 13.12 -1.16
CA GLU A 252 -0.72 14.53 -0.90
C GLU A 252 -2.22 14.73 -0.69
N ASP A 253 -2.58 15.67 0.17
CA ASP A 253 -3.94 16.10 0.46
C ASP A 253 -3.99 17.60 0.82
N ALA A 254 -5.18 18.19 0.79
CA ALA A 254 -5.37 19.62 1.08
C ALA A 254 -4.87 20.02 2.48
N ASP A 255 -4.94 19.11 3.46
CA ASP A 255 -4.50 19.33 4.84
C ASP A 255 -3.05 18.87 5.10
N GLY A 256 -2.31 18.45 4.06
CA GLY A 256 -0.91 18.01 4.13
C GLY A 256 -0.67 16.63 3.51
N ARG A 257 -0.04 15.72 4.25
CA ARG A 257 0.13 14.32 3.83
C ARG A 257 -0.86 13.44 4.58
N LEU A 258 -1.47 12.49 3.89
CA LEU A 258 -2.32 11.47 4.49
C LEU A 258 -1.88 10.07 4.09
N ILE A 259 -2.27 9.08 4.88
CA ILE A 259 -2.12 7.66 4.54
C ILE A 259 -3.41 7.20 3.85
N ALA A 260 -3.30 6.91 2.55
CA ALA A 260 -4.30 6.21 1.77
C ALA A 260 -4.31 4.75 2.19
N ALA A 261 -5.13 4.42 3.18
CA ALA A 261 -5.15 3.08 3.75
C ALA A 261 -5.80 2.12 2.75
N TYR A 262 -5.06 1.08 2.35
CA TYR A 262 -5.57 0.01 1.50
C TYR A 262 -5.85 -1.28 2.27
N SER A 263 -5.35 -1.41 3.50
CA SER A 263 -5.60 -2.57 4.37
C SER A 263 -5.75 -2.13 5.82
N ILE A 264 -6.76 -2.67 6.51
CA ILE A 264 -7.03 -2.42 7.93
C ILE A 264 -7.45 -3.73 8.60
N GLU A 265 -6.78 -4.08 9.67
CA GLU A 265 -7.18 -5.14 10.59
C GLU A 265 -7.63 -4.54 11.92
N GLY A 266 -8.89 -4.73 12.29
CA GLY A 266 -9.39 -4.37 13.61
C GLY A 266 -9.16 -5.48 14.63
N ASN A 267 -8.62 -5.14 15.81
CA ASN A 267 -8.45 -6.06 16.93
C ASN A 267 -9.81 -6.37 17.59
N LEU A 268 -10.66 -7.10 16.87
CA LEU A 268 -12.03 -7.43 17.22
C LEU A 268 -12.26 -8.94 17.07
N GLY A 269 -12.96 -9.52 18.05
CA GLY A 269 -13.34 -10.93 18.08
C GLY A 269 -14.77 -11.13 17.55
N ILE A 270 -14.95 -11.11 16.23
CA ILE A 270 -16.27 -11.21 15.61
C ILE A 270 -16.48 -12.62 15.04
N TYR A 271 -17.55 -13.30 15.48
CA TYR A 271 -17.78 -14.70 15.14
C TYR A 271 -19.18 -14.93 14.59
N THR A 272 -19.31 -15.86 13.64
CA THR A 272 -20.60 -16.35 13.14
C THR A 272 -20.89 -17.79 13.59
N THR A 273 -19.86 -18.50 14.08
CA THR A 273 -20.02 -19.85 14.62
C THR A 273 -20.62 -19.78 16.03
N PRO A 274 -21.74 -20.46 16.31
CA PRO A 274 -22.32 -20.49 17.64
C PRO A 274 -21.35 -21.05 18.70
N GLY A 275 -21.32 -20.44 19.89
CA GLY A 275 -20.54 -20.94 21.03
C GLY A 275 -19.03 -20.66 20.96
N THR A 276 -18.61 -19.68 20.16
CA THR A 276 -17.18 -19.32 20.02
C THR A 276 -16.66 -18.43 21.16
N MET A 277 -17.55 -17.87 21.98
CA MET A 277 -17.26 -16.97 23.11
C MET A 277 -18.10 -17.35 24.33
#